data_AF-A0A485BNV9-F1
#
_entry.id   AF-A0A485BNV9-F1
#
_cell.length_a   1.000
_cell.length_b   1.000
_cell.length_c   1.000
_cell.angle_alpha   90.00
_cell.angle_beta   90.00
_cell.angle_gamma   90.00
#
_symmetry.space_group_name_H-M   'P 1'
#
loop_
_entity.id
_entity.type
_entity.pdbx_description
1 polymer ?
#
loop_
_entity_poly.entity_id
_entity_poly.type
_entity_poly.pdbx_seq_one_letter_code
_entity_poly.pdbx_strand_id
1 'polypeptide(L)'
;MADWVSGKVKKIEFWTDTLFSLYVHAPVHPFTAGQFTKLGLEIDGERVQRAYSYVNAPGNPDLEFYLVTVPDGKLSPRLAALKPGDDVQLVSEAAGFFVLEEVPDCETLWMLATGTALGRICQFCRKVKTLSASKTWCWSMPCAMRPI
;
A
#
# COMPACT_ATOMS: atom_id res chain seq x y z
N MET A 1 0.41 22.52 4.94
CA MET A 1 -0.63 21.74 5.65
C MET A 1 -0.84 20.48 4.82
N ALA A 2 -0.95 19.29 5.40
CA ALA A 2 -1.25 18.12 4.58
C ALA A 2 -2.71 18.21 4.13
N ASP A 3 -2.97 18.25 2.82
CA ASP A 3 -4.32 18.30 2.29
C ASP A 3 -4.98 16.92 2.39
N TRP A 4 -6.19 16.90 2.94
CA TRP A 4 -6.94 15.66 3.17
C TRP A 4 -8.05 15.52 2.15
N VAL A 5 -8.17 14.31 1.61
CA VAL A 5 -9.24 13.92 0.69
C VAL A 5 -10.04 12.78 1.29
N SER A 6 -11.35 12.78 1.04
CA SER A 6 -12.21 11.64 1.39
C SER A 6 -12.12 10.60 0.29
N GLY A 7 -11.71 9.39 0.64
CA GLY A 7 -11.73 8.23 -0.22
C GLY A 7 -12.89 7.30 0.14
N LYS A 8 -13.43 6.60 -0.85
CA LYS A 8 -14.45 5.58 -0.65
C LYS A 8 -13.85 4.18 -0.70
N VAL A 9 -14.14 3.37 0.31
CA VAL A 9 -13.76 1.97 0.33
C VAL A 9 -14.53 1.24 -0.77
N LYS A 10 -13.81 0.57 -1.67
CA LYS A 10 -14.38 -0.20 -2.76
C LYS A 10 -14.51 -1.68 -2.40
N LYS A 11 -13.48 -2.23 -1.79
CA LYS A 11 -13.39 -3.65 -1.44
C LYS A 11 -12.45 -3.83 -0.25
N ILE A 12 -12.72 -4.85 0.55
CA ILE A 12 -11.82 -5.35 1.57
C ILE A 12 -11.62 -6.84 1.32
N GLU A 13 -10.39 -7.30 1.40
CA GLU A 13 -10.02 -8.70 1.19
C GLU A 13 -9.18 -9.18 2.36
N PHE A 14 -9.70 -10.16 3.11
CA PHE A 14 -9.01 -10.74 4.25
C PHE A 14 -8.20 -11.94 3.80
N TRP A 15 -6.89 -11.90 4.04
CA TRP A 15 -5.97 -12.99 3.77
C TRP A 15 -5.87 -13.93 4.97
N THR A 16 -5.92 -13.38 6.18
CA THR A 16 -5.95 -14.10 7.45
C THR A 16 -6.80 -13.31 8.45
N ASP A 17 -6.95 -13.82 9.68
CA ASP A 17 -7.64 -13.14 10.78
C ASP A 17 -7.00 -11.78 11.14
N THR A 18 -5.74 -11.59 10.77
CA THR A 18 -4.99 -10.36 11.07
C THR A 18 -4.51 -9.62 9.82
N LEU A 19 -4.51 -10.21 8.62
CA LEU A 19 -3.99 -9.57 7.42
C LEU A 19 -5.11 -9.31 6.41
N PHE A 20 -5.19 -8.07 5.93
CA PHE A 20 -6.20 -7.67 4.96
C PHE A 20 -5.67 -6.62 3.97
N SER A 21 -6.21 -6.66 2.76
CA SER A 21 -6.03 -5.62 1.73
C SER A 21 -7.27 -4.74 1.69
N LEU A 22 -7.05 -3.42 1.73
CA LEU A 22 -8.07 -2.40 1.61
C LEU A 22 -7.94 -1.70 0.25
N TYR A 23 -9.02 -1.71 -0.53
CA TYR A 23 -9.10 -0.99 -1.81
C TYR A 23 -9.92 0.27 -1.63
N VAL A 24 -9.34 1.42 -1.96
CA VAL A 24 -9.95 2.74 -1.77
C VAL A 24 -9.88 3.52 -3.07
N HIS A 25 -10.98 4.15 -3.44
CA HIS A 25 -11.00 5.12 -4.52
C HIS A 25 -10.95 6.54 -3.94
N ALA A 26 -9.92 7.31 -4.28
CA ALA A 26 -9.75 8.66 -3.78
C ALA A 26 -9.05 9.56 -4.82
N PRO A 27 -9.39 10.86 -4.89
CA PRO A 27 -8.71 11.81 -5.77
C PRO A 27 -7.37 12.25 -5.15
N VAL A 28 -6.39 11.35 -5.13
CA VAL A 28 -5.03 11.65 -4.67
C VAL A 28 -4.16 12.18 -5.82
N HIS A 29 -3.10 12.91 -5.50
CA HIS A 29 -2.13 13.33 -6.50
C HIS A 29 -1.35 12.12 -7.03
N PRO A 30 -0.78 12.21 -8.26
CA PRO A 30 0.14 11.20 -8.76
C PRO A 30 1.27 10.95 -7.76
N PHE A 31 1.57 9.67 -7.52
CA PHE A 31 2.61 9.24 -6.60
C PHE A 31 3.63 8.34 -7.31
N THR A 32 4.82 8.21 -6.74
CA THR A 32 5.87 7.32 -7.24
C THR A 32 5.83 5.98 -6.52
N ALA A 33 6.11 4.90 -7.24
CA ALA A 33 6.20 3.56 -6.63
C ALA A 33 7.25 3.55 -5.51
N GLY A 34 6.84 3.05 -4.36
CA GLY A 34 7.58 2.93 -3.11
C GLY A 34 7.26 4.03 -2.07
N GLN A 35 6.43 5.00 -2.44
CA GLN A 35 5.88 6.00 -1.52
C GLN A 35 4.70 5.47 -0.67
N PHE A 36 4.38 6.22 0.38
CA PHE A 36 3.29 5.94 1.30
C PHE A 36 2.40 7.18 1.46
N THR A 37 1.16 6.98 1.90
CA THR A 37 0.28 8.07 2.34
C THR A 37 -0.12 7.86 3.81
N LYS A 38 -0.84 8.81 4.38
CA LYS A 38 -1.46 8.63 5.70
C LYS A 38 -2.95 8.36 5.50
N LEU A 39 -3.41 7.24 6.04
CA LEU A 39 -4.83 6.97 6.22
C LEU A 39 -5.27 7.47 7.59
N GLY A 40 -6.45 8.05 7.65
CA GLY A 40 -7.06 8.57 8.86
C GLY A 40 -8.52 8.18 8.98
N LEU A 41 -8.95 7.94 10.21
CA LEU A 41 -10.35 7.85 10.59
C LEU A 41 -10.63 8.80 11.74
N GLU A 42 -11.85 9.31 11.78
CA GLU A 42 -12.35 10.08 12.91
C GLU A 42 -12.85 9.12 13.98
N ILE A 43 -12.30 9.25 15.18
CA ILE A 43 -12.43 8.32 16.29
C ILE A 43 -12.74 9.15 17.52
N ASP A 44 -13.98 9.08 18.01
CA ASP A 44 -14.38 9.74 19.26
C ASP A 44 -14.10 11.27 19.24
N GLY A 45 -14.26 11.90 18.07
CA GLY A 45 -14.00 13.33 17.84
C GLY A 45 -12.53 13.68 17.53
N GLU A 46 -11.62 12.72 17.56
CA GLU A 46 -10.21 12.90 17.21
C GLU A 46 -9.84 12.17 15.91
N ARG A 47 -9.04 12.83 15.06
CA ARG A 47 -8.49 12.19 13.85
C ARG A 47 -7.30 11.33 14.21
N VAL A 48 -7.46 10.01 14.12
CA VAL A 48 -6.35 9.07 14.28
C VAL A 48 -5.83 8.70 12.90
N GLN A 49 -4.54 8.96 12.67
CA GLN A 49 -3.89 8.72 11.38
C GLN A 49 -2.67 7.80 11.51
N ARG A 50 -2.39 6.99 10.48
CA ARG A 50 -1.15 6.21 10.36
C ARG A 50 -0.68 6.18 8.90
N ALA A 51 0.64 6.04 8.75
CA ALA A 51 1.26 5.92 7.44
C ALA A 51 1.08 4.49 6.90
N TYR A 52 0.60 4.37 5.66
CA TYR A 52 0.44 3.11 4.95
C TYR A 52 1.00 3.24 3.54
N SER A 53 1.77 2.24 3.13
CA SER A 53 2.36 2.19 1.81
C SER A 53 1.32 1.79 0.76
N TYR A 54 1.41 2.41 -0.41
CA TYR A 54 0.66 1.98 -1.56
C TYR A 54 1.20 0.62 -2.03
N VAL A 55 0.31 -0.27 -2.45
CA VAL A 55 0.65 -1.57 -3.04
C VAL A 55 0.43 -1.56 -4.56
N ASN A 56 -0.50 -0.71 -5.02
CA ASN A 56 -0.83 -0.54 -6.42
C ASN A 56 0.23 0.27 -7.19
N ALA A 57 0.29 0.02 -8.50
CA ALA A 57 1.14 0.79 -9.40
C ALA A 57 0.63 2.25 -9.52
N PRO A 58 1.53 3.23 -9.69
CA PRO A 58 1.16 4.60 -10.03
C PRO A 58 0.22 4.65 -11.23
N GLY A 59 -0.84 5.46 -11.15
CA GLY A 59 -1.83 5.63 -12.22
C GLY A 59 -3.02 4.66 -12.16
N ASN A 60 -3.04 3.68 -11.26
CA ASN A 60 -4.26 2.91 -11.00
C ASN A 60 -5.23 3.73 -10.14
N PRO A 61 -6.50 3.94 -10.56
CA PRO A 61 -7.50 4.70 -9.81
C PRO A 61 -7.93 4.03 -8.50
N ASP A 62 -7.73 2.72 -8.37
CA ASP A 62 -7.99 1.98 -7.12
C ASP A 62 -6.69 1.88 -6.32
N LEU A 63 -6.66 2.59 -5.19
CA LEU A 63 -5.55 2.57 -4.25
C LEU A 63 -5.63 1.31 -3.40
N GLU A 64 -4.56 0.54 -3.36
CA GLU A 64 -4.49 -0.72 -2.62
C GLU A 64 -3.54 -0.55 -1.43
N PHE A 65 -4.02 -0.87 -0.24
CA PHE A 65 -3.25 -0.86 1.00
C PHE A 65 -3.22 -2.25 1.60
N TYR A 66 -2.05 -2.71 2.03
CA TYR A 66 -1.90 -3.97 2.75
C TYR A 66 -1.64 -3.71 4.22
N LEU A 67 -2.53 -4.20 5.08
CA LEU A 67 -2.56 -3.88 6.50
C LEU A 67 -2.53 -5.15 7.34
N VAL A 68 -2.03 -4.97 8.57
CA VAL A 68 -2.16 -5.92 9.66
C VAL A 68 -3.02 -5.33 10.77
N THR A 69 -3.97 -6.11 11.26
CA THR A 69 -4.79 -5.83 12.43
C THR A 69 -3.97 -6.11 13.68
N VAL A 70 -3.60 -5.04 14.37
CA VAL A 70 -2.98 -5.13 15.70
C VAL A 70 -4.10 -5.16 16.75
N PRO A 71 -4.16 -6.17 17.66
CA PRO A 71 -5.25 -6.36 18.62
C PRO A 71 -5.57 -5.14 19.50
N ASP A 72 -4.58 -4.28 19.79
CA ASP A 72 -4.73 -3.05 20.58
C ASP A 72 -4.46 -1.78 19.76
N GLY A 73 -4.51 -1.89 18.43
CA GLY A 73 -4.31 -0.76 17.53
C GLY A 73 -5.47 0.23 17.61
N LYS A 74 -5.18 1.54 17.73
CA LYS A 74 -6.25 2.56 17.68
C LYS A 74 -6.93 2.66 16.30
N LEU A 75 -6.21 2.33 15.23
CA LEU A 75 -6.66 2.53 13.85
C LEU A 75 -6.89 1.22 13.08
N SER A 76 -5.99 0.25 13.20
CA SER A 76 -6.04 -0.98 12.39
C SER A 76 -7.32 -1.81 12.57
N PRO A 77 -7.89 -2.00 13.78
CA PRO A 77 -9.14 -2.74 13.93
C PRO A 77 -10.33 -1.99 13.33
N ARG A 78 -10.32 -0.65 13.40
CA ARG A 78 -11.38 0.17 12.79
C ARG A 78 -11.30 0.17 11.27
N LEU A 79 -10.08 0.17 10.71
CA LEU A 79 -9.86 -0.02 9.27
C LEU A 79 -10.32 -1.42 8.81
N ALA A 80 -10.08 -2.46 9.60
CA ALA A 80 -10.56 -3.81 9.32
C ALA A 80 -12.09 -3.92 9.42
N ALA A 81 -12.73 -3.10 10.26
CA ALA A 81 -14.18 -3.08 10.42
C ALA A 81 -14.93 -2.27 9.35
N LEU A 82 -14.22 -1.56 8.47
CA LEU A 82 -14.83 -0.82 7.36
C LEU A 82 -15.61 -1.75 6.42
N LYS A 83 -16.50 -1.17 5.62
CA LYS A 83 -17.25 -1.87 4.57
C LYS A 83 -17.14 -1.12 3.25
N PRO A 84 -17.35 -1.82 2.12
CA PRO A 84 -17.51 -1.14 0.83
C PRO A 84 -18.57 -0.04 0.91
N GLY A 85 -18.22 1.17 0.48
CA GLY A 85 -19.04 2.38 0.55
C GLY A 85 -18.63 3.36 1.65
N ASP A 86 -17.93 2.89 2.69
CA ASP A 86 -17.50 3.74 3.80
C ASP A 86 -16.45 4.76 3.37
N ASP A 87 -16.43 5.89 4.08
CA ASP A 87 -15.46 6.95 3.86
C ASP A 87 -14.23 6.77 4.74
N VAL A 88 -13.06 6.98 4.15
CA VAL A 88 -11.75 6.98 4.82
C VAL A 88 -10.98 8.22 4.39
N GLN A 89 -10.28 8.87 5.33
CA GLN A 89 -9.51 10.06 5.01
C GLN A 89 -8.10 9.67 4.56
N LEU A 90 -7.60 10.31 3.51
CA LEU A 90 -6.25 10.13 3.01
C LEU A 90 -5.57 11.48 2.84
N VAL A 91 -4.25 11.52 3.01
CA VAL A 91 -3.47 12.68 2.56
C VAL A 91 -3.32 12.60 1.04
N SER A 92 -3.65 13.69 0.34
CA SER A 92 -3.60 13.77 -1.13
C SER A 92 -2.17 13.63 -1.67
N GLU A 93 -1.19 14.14 -0.93
CA GLU A 93 0.23 14.05 -1.25
C GLU A 93 0.86 12.77 -0.67
N ALA A 94 1.53 12.01 -1.55
CA ALA A 94 2.33 10.88 -1.13
C ALA A 94 3.69 11.34 -0.57
N ALA A 95 4.23 10.58 0.36
CA ALA A 95 5.51 10.85 1.01
C ALA A 95 6.43 9.62 0.94
N GLY A 96 7.74 9.86 1.02
CA GLY A 96 8.76 8.82 1.09
C GLY A 96 9.79 8.91 -0.03
N PHE A 97 11.02 8.52 0.32
CA PHE A 97 12.20 8.53 -0.57
C PHE A 97 12.57 7.13 -1.06
N PHE A 98 11.77 6.12 -0.73
CA PHE A 98 12.02 4.75 -1.17
C PHE A 98 11.53 4.60 -2.61
N VAL A 99 12.20 5.25 -3.56
CA VAL A 99 11.87 5.25 -5.00
C VAL A 99 13.08 4.75 -5.79
N LEU A 100 12.86 4.13 -6.96
CA LEU A 100 13.96 3.62 -7.79
C LEU A 100 14.92 4.70 -8.28
N GLU A 101 14.46 5.95 -8.38
CA GLU A 101 15.27 7.09 -8.82
C GLU A 101 16.38 7.45 -7.83
N GLU A 102 16.21 7.10 -6.55
CA GLU A 102 17.23 7.30 -5.51
C GLU A 102 18.23 6.12 -5.44
N VAL A 103 18.00 5.07 -6.22
CA VAL A 103 18.88 3.89 -6.25
C VAL A 103 19.88 4.07 -7.38
N PRO A 104 21.20 4.07 -7.09
CA PRO A 104 22.22 4.15 -8.14
C PRO A 104 22.18 2.92 -9.04
N ASP A 105 22.68 3.08 -10.27
CA ASP A 105 22.74 1.99 -11.24
C ASP A 105 23.51 0.80 -10.67
N CYS A 106 22.83 -0.34 -10.64
CA CYS A 106 23.36 -1.60 -10.14
C CYS A 106 22.86 -2.78 -11.00
N GLU A 107 23.69 -3.81 -11.07
CA GLU A 107 23.36 -5.05 -11.80
C GLU A 107 22.26 -5.83 -11.08
N THR A 108 22.41 -6.00 -9.76
CA THR A 108 21.45 -6.72 -8.89
C THR A 108 20.94 -5.81 -7.78
N LEU A 109 19.62 -5.59 -7.76
CA LEU A 109 18.93 -4.86 -6.68
C LEU A 109 18.37 -5.86 -5.66
N TRP A 110 18.89 -5.80 -4.43
CA TRP A 110 18.38 -6.59 -3.32
C TRP A 110 17.29 -5.82 -2.57
N MET A 111 16.09 -6.39 -2.52
CA MET A 111 14.98 -5.84 -1.74
C MET A 111 14.62 -6.83 -0.63
N LEU A 112 14.92 -6.46 0.62
CA LEU A 112 14.63 -7.25 1.81
C LEU A 112 13.40 -6.68 2.52
N ALA A 113 12.40 -7.51 2.80
CA ALA A 113 11.20 -7.11 3.51
C ALA A 113 10.71 -8.21 4.45
N THR A 114 10.07 -7.79 5.54
CA THR A 114 9.43 -8.66 6.53
C THR A 114 7.96 -8.26 6.70
N GLY A 115 7.06 -9.26 6.78
CA GLY A 115 5.63 -9.04 6.98
C GLY A 115 4.99 -8.11 5.95
N THR A 116 4.32 -7.05 6.42
CA THR A 116 3.61 -6.08 5.57
C THR A 116 4.54 -5.20 4.72
N ALA A 117 5.84 -5.18 5.00
CA ALA A 117 6.82 -4.47 4.16
C ALA A 117 6.90 -5.04 2.74
N LEU A 118 6.43 -6.28 2.51
CA LEU A 118 6.27 -6.86 1.18
C LEU A 118 5.40 -6.00 0.25
N GLY A 119 4.44 -5.24 0.80
CA GLY A 119 3.60 -4.32 0.01
C GLY A 119 4.42 -3.32 -0.81
N ARG A 120 5.52 -2.81 -0.24
CA ARG A 120 6.43 -1.88 -0.94
C ARG A 120 7.19 -2.53 -2.09
N ILE A 121 7.62 -3.78 -1.92
CA ILE A 121 8.29 -4.56 -2.97
C ILE A 121 7.29 -4.89 -4.09
N CYS A 122 6.09 -5.33 -3.73
CA CYS A 122 5.01 -5.62 -4.69
C CYS A 122 4.71 -4.42 -5.61
N GLN A 123 4.77 -3.22 -5.05
CA GLN A 123 4.58 -1.99 -5.81
C GLN A 123 5.63 -1.81 -6.92
N PHE A 124 6.90 -2.06 -6.61
CA PHE A 124 7.98 -2.04 -7.62
C PHE A 124 7.82 -3.13 -8.65
N CYS A 125 7.54 -4.37 -8.25
CA CYS A 125 7.33 -5.49 -9.18
C CYS A 125 6.21 -5.19 -10.18
N ARG A 126 5.15 -4.49 -9.77
CA ARG A 126 4.05 -4.08 -10.64
C ARG A 126 4.44 -2.95 -11.60
N LYS A 127 5.28 -1.99 -11.18
CA LYS A 127 5.85 -0.95 -12.07
C LYS A 127 6.85 -1.52 -13.08
N VAL A 128 7.71 -2.45 -12.65
CA VAL A 128 8.78 -3.03 -13.48
C VAL A 128 8.22 -3.90 -14.62
N LYS A 129 7.05 -4.53 -14.49
CA LYS A 129 6.39 -5.22 -15.62
C LYS A 129 6.11 -4.30 -16.83
N THR A 130 6.08 -2.99 -16.64
CA THR A 130 5.89 -1.99 -17.72
C THR A 130 7.22 -1.50 -18.31
N LEU A 131 8.36 -1.75 -17.66
CA LEU A 131 9.69 -1.39 -18.16
C LEU A 131 10.28 -2.56 -18.96
N SER A 132 10.39 -2.35 -20.27
CA SER A 132 10.96 -3.27 -21.26
C SER A 132 12.27 -3.95 -20.80
N ALA A 133 12.23 -5.28 -20.87
CA ALA A 133 13.32 -6.25 -21.05
C ALA A 133 14.76 -5.70 -21.08
N SER A 134 15.49 -5.84 -19.97
CA SER A 134 16.96 -5.93 -19.99
C SER A 134 17.59 -6.51 -18.72
N LYS A 135 16.81 -6.86 -17.69
CA LYS A 135 17.32 -7.55 -16.50
C LYS A 135 16.75 -8.96 -16.45
N THR A 136 17.59 -9.95 -16.69
CA THR A 136 17.27 -11.36 -16.52
C THR A 136 17.09 -11.62 -15.02
N TRP A 137 15.84 -11.78 -14.59
CA TRP A 137 15.51 -12.06 -13.19
C TRP A 137 15.68 -13.56 -12.95
N CYS A 138 16.72 -13.96 -12.21
CA CYS A 138 16.81 -15.31 -11.68
C CYS A 138 15.91 -15.40 -10.44
N TRP A 139 14.65 -15.79 -10.66
CA TRP A 139 13.75 -16.23 -9.59
C TRP A 139 13.83 -17.76 -9.51
N SER A 140 14.25 -18.28 -8.36
CA SER A 140 14.00 -19.68 -7.98
C SER A 140 13.20 -19.72 -6.67
N MET A 141 11.92 -19.39 -6.75
CA MET A 141 10.88 -20.01 -5.91
C MET A 141 9.50 -19.71 -6.50
N PRO A 142 8.58 -20.68 -6.61
CA PRO A 142 7.31 -20.47 -7.30
C PRO A 142 6.44 -19.49 -6.50
N CYS A 143 6.11 -18.36 -7.11
CA CYS A 143 5.05 -17.48 -6.65
C CYS A 143 3.69 -18.17 -6.90
N ALA A 144 3.39 -19.18 -6.10
CA ALA A 144 2.07 -19.79 -5.99
C ALA A 144 1.73 -19.81 -4.50
N MET A 145 1.05 -18.76 -4.03
CA MET A 145 0.33 -18.82 -2.75
C MET A 145 -0.80 -19.83 -2.95
N ARG A 146 -0.50 -21.10 -2.66
CA ARG A 146 -1.52 -22.13 -2.42
C ARG A 146 -1.76 -22.16 -0.91
N PRO A 147 -3.03 -22.12 -0.45
CA PRO A 147 -3.33 -22.28 0.97
C PRO A 147 -2.89 -23.67 1.44
N ILE A 148 -2.36 -23.73 2.66
CA ILE A 148 -2.12 -24.97 3.41
C ILE A 148 -3.47 -25.52 3.86
#